data_AF-A0A735KFJ0-F1
#
_entry.id   AF-A0A735KFJ0-F1
#
_cell.length_a   1.000
_cell.length_b   1.000
_cell.length_c   1.000
_cell.angle_alpha   90.00
_cell.angle_beta   90.00
_cell.angle_gamma   90.00
#
_symmetry.space_group_name_H-M   'P 1'
#
loop_
_entity.id
_entity.type
_entity.pdbx_description
1 polymer ?
#
loop_
_entity_poly.entity_id
_entity_poly.type
_entity_poly.pdbx_seq_one_letter_code
_entity_poly.pdbx_strand_id
1 'polypeptide(L)'
;MLTNLESQLKQQNAADKLNQVLAEIPRVREDLGFIPLVTPTSQIVGTQAVLNVLTGERYKTIAKETAGILKGEYGHTPVPVNAALQARVLEGGAPVTCRPADLLKPELAELEADVKRQAQEKGIQLAGNA
;
A
#
# COMPACT_ATOMS: atom_id res chain seq x y z
N MET A 1 -1.82 13.11 5.46
CA MET A 1 -2.61 11.89 5.77
C MET A 1 -4.05 12.25 6.15
N LEU A 2 -4.29 13.08 7.16
CA LEU A 2 -5.63 13.39 7.69
C LEU A 2 -6.62 13.95 6.64
N THR A 3 -6.22 14.96 5.86
CA THR A 3 -7.08 15.56 4.83
C THR A 3 -7.54 14.56 3.77
N ASN A 4 -6.69 13.60 3.40
CA ASN A 4 -7.06 12.52 2.48
C ASN A 4 -8.05 11.55 3.12
N LEU A 5 -7.81 11.15 4.37
CA LEU A 5 -8.73 10.29 5.14
C LEU A 5 -10.12 10.92 5.29
N GLU A 6 -10.19 12.21 5.61
CA GLU A 6 -11.46 12.94 5.68
C GLU A 6 -12.19 12.97 4.34
N SER A 7 -11.47 13.17 3.24
CA SER A 7 -12.03 13.12 1.90
C SER A 7 -12.59 11.73 1.56
N GLN A 8 -11.85 10.67 1.87
CA GLN A 8 -12.29 9.28 1.68
C GLN A 8 -13.54 8.94 2.48
N LEU A 9 -13.60 9.33 3.75
CA LEU A 9 -14.77 9.11 4.59
C LEU A 9 -15.99 9.90 4.11
N LYS A 10 -15.80 11.15 3.66
CA LYS A 10 -16.88 11.95 3.07
C LYS A 10 -17.44 11.32 1.80
N GLN A 11 -16.57 10.84 0.91
CA GLN A 11 -17.00 10.14 -0.32
C GLN A 11 -17.80 8.87 -0.04
N GLN A 12 -17.61 8.25 1.13
CA GLN A 12 -18.32 7.05 1.57
C GLN A 12 -19.48 7.34 2.54
N ASN A 13 -19.88 8.61 2.70
CA ASN A 13 -20.92 9.05 3.64
C ASN A 13 -20.68 8.58 5.09
N ALA A 14 -19.41 8.52 5.51
CA ALA A 14 -18.97 7.98 6.80
C ALA A 14 -18.10 8.99 7.59
N ALA A 15 -18.30 10.29 7.38
CA ALA A 15 -17.51 11.34 8.01
C ALA A 15 -17.60 11.33 9.55
N ASP A 16 -18.71 10.85 10.11
CA ASP A 16 -18.95 10.63 11.54
C ASP A 16 -18.00 9.59 12.16
N LYS A 17 -17.41 8.71 11.34
CA LYS A 17 -16.50 7.65 11.79
C LYS A 17 -15.03 8.10 11.93
N LEU A 18 -14.70 9.37 11.65
CA LEU A 18 -13.33 9.87 11.69
C LEU A 18 -12.61 9.54 13.01
N ASN A 19 -13.27 9.75 14.16
CA ASN A 19 -12.69 9.46 15.47
C ASN A 19 -12.37 7.97 15.65
N GLN A 20 -13.20 7.07 15.13
CA GLN A 20 -12.96 5.63 15.19
C GLN A 20 -11.74 5.25 14.33
N VAL A 21 -11.61 5.86 13.15
CA VAL A 21 -10.46 5.65 12.26
C VAL A 21 -9.18 6.16 12.91
N LEU A 22 -9.19 7.35 13.52
CA LEU A 22 -8.03 7.88 14.24
C LEU A 22 -7.58 6.97 15.39
N ALA A 23 -8.53 6.34 16.10
CA ALA A 23 -8.22 5.34 17.13
C ALA A 23 -7.74 3.99 16.56
N GLU A 24 -8.09 3.66 15.32
CA GLU A 24 -7.65 2.43 14.64
C GLU A 24 -6.25 2.53 14.04
N ILE A 25 -5.85 3.72 13.56
CA ILE A 25 -4.52 3.97 12.98
C ILE A 25 -3.35 3.50 13.85
N PRO A 26 -3.24 3.84 15.15
CA PRO A 26 -2.11 3.38 15.96
C PRO A 26 -2.07 1.86 16.12
N ARG A 27 -3.23 1.20 16.17
CA ARG A 27 -3.33 -0.27 16.25
C ARG A 27 -2.88 -0.93 14.95
N VAL A 28 -3.30 -0.39 13.80
CA VAL A 28 -2.80 -0.87 12.49
C VAL A 28 -1.30 -0.62 12.35
N ARG A 29 -0.81 0.53 12.80
CA ARG A 29 0.63 0.85 12.76
C ARG A 29 1.46 -0.14 13.60
N GLU A 30 0.97 -0.50 14.78
CA GLU A 30 1.58 -1.53 15.63
C GLU A 30 1.59 -2.89 14.93
N ASP A 31 0.44 -3.33 14.39
CA ASP A 31 0.32 -4.60 13.65
C ASP A 31 1.25 -4.67 12.42
N LEU A 32 1.61 -3.51 11.85
CA LEU A 32 2.56 -3.38 10.74
C LEU A 32 3.98 -3.04 11.19
N GLY A 33 4.35 -3.34 12.43
CA GLY A 33 5.73 -3.25 12.90
C GLY A 33 6.22 -1.82 13.16
N PHE A 34 5.33 -0.94 13.62
CA PHE A 34 5.60 0.47 13.93
C PHE A 34 6.21 1.31 12.79
N ILE A 35 5.90 0.96 11.54
CA ILE A 35 6.36 1.72 10.36
C ILE A 35 6.14 3.24 10.51
N PRO A 36 7.11 4.08 10.09
CA PRO A 36 6.94 5.52 10.11
C PRO A 36 5.75 5.94 9.24
N LEU A 37 4.94 6.89 9.72
CA LEU A 37 3.78 7.38 8.97
C LEU A 37 4.19 8.51 8.01
N VAL A 38 4.87 8.14 6.93
CA VAL A 38 5.29 9.02 5.83
C VAL A 38 4.70 8.52 4.52
N THR A 39 4.82 9.23 3.41
CA THR A 39 4.38 8.67 2.12
C THR A 39 5.37 7.58 1.67
N PRO A 40 4.92 6.39 1.24
CA PRO A 40 3.53 5.94 1.04
C PRO A 40 2.86 5.29 2.27
N THR A 41 3.62 4.88 3.29
CA THR A 41 3.15 4.05 4.43
C THR A 41 1.99 4.65 5.24
N SER A 42 1.94 5.97 5.38
CA SER A 42 0.84 6.69 6.04
C SER A 42 -0.51 6.46 5.37
N GLN A 43 -0.53 6.37 4.04
CA GLN A 43 -1.75 6.06 3.29
C GLN A 43 -2.13 4.59 3.46
N ILE A 44 -1.17 3.67 3.45
CA ILE A 44 -1.41 2.24 3.65
C ILE A 44 -2.08 1.99 5.01
N VAL A 45 -1.51 2.53 6.09
CA VAL A 45 -2.06 2.43 7.45
C VAL A 45 -3.44 3.09 7.52
N GLY A 46 -3.60 4.28 6.97
CA GLY A 46 -4.87 5.01 6.98
C GLY A 46 -5.98 4.26 6.25
N THR A 47 -5.72 3.76 5.04
CA THR A 47 -6.69 3.02 4.24
C THR A 47 -7.09 1.71 4.93
N GLN A 48 -6.15 0.97 5.49
CA GLN A 48 -6.48 -0.24 6.25
C GLN A 48 -7.32 0.07 7.51
N ALA A 49 -7.02 1.17 8.22
CA ALA A 49 -7.80 1.60 9.37
C ALA A 49 -9.24 1.97 8.98
N VAL A 50 -9.43 2.66 7.85
CA VAL A 50 -10.76 2.94 7.30
C VAL A 50 -11.49 1.65 6.98
N LEU A 51 -10.86 0.69 6.30
CA LEU A 51 -11.47 -0.60 6.00
C LEU A 51 -11.95 -1.30 7.27
N ASN A 52 -11.10 -1.42 8.30
CA ASN A 52 -11.43 -2.06 9.56
C ASN A 52 -12.66 -1.42 10.24
N VAL A 53 -12.76 -0.09 10.22
CA VAL A 53 -13.87 0.67 10.83
C VAL A 53 -15.16 0.54 10.01
N LEU A 54 -15.07 0.55 8.69
CA LEU A 54 -16.24 0.44 7.82
C LEU A 54 -16.80 -0.98 7.77
N THR A 55 -15.95 -2.00 7.82
CA THR A 55 -16.37 -3.41 7.88
C THR A 55 -16.86 -3.83 9.25
N GLY A 56 -16.52 -3.08 10.30
CA GLY A 56 -16.83 -3.43 11.70
C GLY A 56 -15.99 -4.58 12.26
N GLU A 57 -14.99 -5.05 11.52
CA GLU A 57 -14.15 -6.20 11.87
C GLU A 57 -12.72 -5.96 11.36
N ARG A 58 -11.74 -5.99 12.27
CA ARG A 58 -10.33 -5.73 11.95
C ARG A 58 -9.82 -6.77 10.96
N TYR A 59 -9.22 -6.30 9.87
CA TYR A 59 -8.61 -7.13 8.83
C TYR A 59 -9.56 -8.17 8.22
N LYS A 60 -10.88 -7.95 8.25
CA LYS A 60 -11.83 -8.76 7.46
C LYS A 60 -11.37 -8.79 5.99
N THR A 61 -11.07 -7.61 5.46
CA THR A 61 -10.35 -7.42 4.20
C THR A 61 -8.98 -6.80 4.49
N ILE A 62 -7.93 -7.39 3.92
CA ILE A 62 -6.57 -6.85 3.97
C ILE A 62 -6.31 -6.14 2.65
N ALA A 63 -5.98 -4.84 2.70
CA ALA A 63 -5.62 -4.08 1.50
C ALA A 63 -4.35 -4.65 0.87
N LYS A 64 -4.23 -4.53 -0.46
CA LYS A 64 -3.10 -5.08 -1.22
C LYS A 64 -1.76 -4.57 -0.69
N GLU A 65 -1.66 -3.26 -0.45
CA GLU A 65 -0.44 -2.61 0.02
C GLU A 65 -0.11 -2.99 1.47
N THR A 66 -1.14 -3.22 2.31
CA THR A 66 -0.96 -3.77 3.67
C THR A 66 -0.39 -5.18 3.61
N ALA A 67 -0.92 -6.02 2.71
CA ALA A 67 -0.37 -7.36 2.48
C ALA A 67 1.07 -7.31 1.98
N GLY A 68 1.41 -6.35 1.10
CA GLY A 68 2.79 -6.16 0.64
C GLY A 68 3.76 -5.80 1.77
N ILE A 69 3.37 -4.94 2.73
CA ILE A 69 4.16 -4.66 3.94
C ILE A 69 4.38 -5.95 4.74
N LEU A 70 3.32 -6.70 4.99
CA LEU A 70 3.37 -7.97 5.73
C LEU A 70 4.24 -9.03 5.02
N LYS A 71 4.26 -9.04 3.69
CA LYS A 71 5.09 -9.91 2.86
C LYS A 71 6.56 -9.44 2.77
N GLY A 72 6.90 -8.25 3.25
CA GLY A 72 8.25 -7.67 3.15
C GLY A 72 8.55 -7.01 1.80
N GLU A 73 7.55 -6.83 0.93
CA GLU A 73 7.70 -6.28 -0.43
C GLU A 73 8.12 -4.79 -0.42
N TYR A 74 7.92 -4.10 0.71
CA TYR A 74 8.33 -2.70 0.92
C TYR A 74 9.64 -2.59 1.73
N GLY A 75 10.24 -3.72 2.12
CA GLY A 75 11.44 -3.77 2.95
C GLY A 75 11.16 -4.09 4.42
N HIS A 76 12.18 -3.89 5.25
CA HIS A 76 12.14 -4.26 6.67
C HIS A 76 11.39 -3.23 7.51
N THR A 77 10.51 -3.70 8.39
CA THR A 77 9.81 -2.88 9.38
C THR A 77 10.69 -2.65 10.62
N PRO A 78 10.54 -1.52 11.35
CA PRO A 78 11.35 -1.24 12.56
C PRO A 78 11.30 -2.33 13.63
N VAL A 79 10.14 -2.97 13.79
CA VAL A 79 9.96 -4.15 14.65
C VAL A 79 9.19 -5.23 13.87
N PRO A 80 9.15 -6.48 14.36
CA PRO A 80 8.36 -7.53 13.72
C PRO A 80 6.89 -7.13 13.55
N VAL A 81 6.32 -7.46 12.39
CA VAL A 81 4.89 -7.32 12.15
C VAL A 81 4.08 -8.36 12.93
N ASN A 82 2.76 -8.20 12.98
CA ASN A 82 1.87 -9.19 13.57
C ASN A 82 1.99 -10.54 12.84
N ALA A 83 2.45 -11.57 13.57
CA ALA A 83 2.76 -12.89 13.01
C ALA A 83 1.53 -13.59 12.41
N ALA A 84 0.35 -13.43 13.01
CA ALA A 84 -0.87 -14.06 12.50
C ALA A 84 -1.34 -13.41 11.18
N LEU A 85 -1.25 -12.09 11.08
CA LEU A 85 -1.56 -11.37 9.83
C LEU A 85 -0.54 -11.71 8.73
N GLN A 86 0.76 -11.76 9.08
CA GLN A 86 1.81 -12.14 8.13
C GLN A 86 1.60 -13.56 7.61
N ALA A 87 1.38 -14.55 8.50
CA ALA A 87 1.10 -15.92 8.10
C ALA A 87 -0.12 -16.02 7.17
N ARG A 88 -1.18 -15.26 7.47
CA ARG A 88 -2.41 -15.23 6.66
C ARG A 88 -2.15 -14.74 5.23
N VAL A 89 -1.34 -13.68 5.04
CA VAL A 89 -1.07 -13.15 3.69
C VAL A 89 -0.01 -13.92 2.92
N LEU A 90 0.85 -14.67 3.63
CA LEU A 90 1.90 -15.49 3.01
C LEU A 90 1.35 -16.81 2.47
N GLU A 91 0.23 -17.31 3.00
CA GLU A 91 -0.43 -18.54 2.53
C GLU A 91 0.55 -19.74 2.45
N GLY A 92 1.43 -19.86 3.45
CA GLY A 92 2.47 -20.91 3.51
C GLY A 92 3.79 -20.55 2.82
N GLY A 93 3.89 -19.40 2.17
CA GLY A 93 5.13 -18.84 1.65
C GLY A 93 6.03 -18.22 2.72
N ALA A 94 7.19 -17.73 2.29
CA ALA A 94 8.14 -17.01 3.14
C ALA A 94 8.12 -15.50 2.81
N PRO A 95 8.33 -14.61 3.81
CA PRO A 95 8.42 -13.18 3.54
C PRO A 95 9.70 -12.84 2.76
N VAL A 96 9.65 -11.76 1.99
CA VAL A 96 10.80 -11.14 1.35
C VAL A 96 11.72 -10.54 2.43
N THR A 97 12.98 -10.96 2.44
CA THR A 97 13.99 -10.51 3.41
C THR A 97 15.18 -9.77 2.78
N CYS A 98 15.26 -9.74 1.45
CA CYS A 98 16.29 -8.99 0.71
C CYS A 98 15.81 -7.55 0.40
N ARG A 99 16.66 -6.75 -0.27
CA ARG A 99 16.23 -5.45 -0.81
C ARG A 99 15.22 -5.71 -1.94
N PRO A 100 13.97 -5.22 -1.88
CA PRO A 100 12.93 -5.61 -2.85
C PRO A 100 13.29 -5.38 -4.32
N ALA A 101 14.06 -4.33 -4.62
CA ALA A 101 14.52 -4.02 -5.97
C ALA A 101 15.43 -5.10 -6.58
N ASP A 102 16.02 -5.99 -5.78
CA ASP A 102 16.84 -7.11 -6.27
C ASP A 102 16.00 -8.17 -6.99
N LEU A 103 14.67 -8.15 -6.80
CA LEU A 103 13.72 -9.03 -7.47
C LEU A 103 13.16 -8.44 -8.78
N LEU A 104 13.49 -7.18 -9.10
CA LEU A 104 13.02 -6.50 -10.31
C LEU A 104 13.98 -6.72 -11.48
N LYS A 105 13.43 -6.92 -12.68
CA LYS A 105 14.20 -6.93 -13.92
C LYS A 105 14.39 -5.50 -14.44
N PRO A 106 15.48 -5.18 -15.15
CA PRO A 106 15.61 -3.89 -15.83
C PRO A 106 14.46 -3.66 -16.83
N GLU A 107 13.73 -2.54 -16.70
CA GLU A 107 12.49 -2.30 -17.45
C GLU A 107 12.57 -1.15 -18.48
N LEU A 108 13.61 -0.31 -18.45
CA LEU A 108 13.66 0.91 -19.26
C LEU A 108 13.51 0.65 -20.77
N ALA A 109 14.25 -0.34 -21.31
CA ALA A 109 14.19 -0.66 -22.73
C ALA A 109 12.81 -1.17 -23.17
N GLU A 110 12.14 -1.93 -22.30
CA GLU A 110 10.78 -2.44 -22.54
C GLU A 110 9.77 -1.29 -22.53
N LEU A 111 9.85 -0.41 -21.53
CA LEU A 111 8.97 0.75 -21.39
C LEU A 111 9.15 1.74 -22.56
N GLU A 112 10.37 2.00 -23.01
CA GLU A 112 10.63 2.85 -24.17
C GLU A 112 10.01 2.28 -25.46
N ALA A 113 10.14 0.95 -25.67
CA ALA A 113 9.53 0.28 -26.81
C ALA A 113 8.00 0.36 -26.73
N ASP A 114 7.42 0.16 -25.55
CA ASP A 114 5.97 0.23 -25.35
C ASP A 114 5.43 1.65 -25.60
N VAL A 115 6.09 2.68 -25.07
CA VAL A 115 5.70 4.08 -25.30
C VAL A 115 5.75 4.44 -26.79
N LYS A 116 6.81 4.05 -27.52
CA LYS A 116 6.93 4.30 -28.97
C LYS A 116 5.81 3.60 -29.74
N ARG A 117 5.51 2.34 -29.39
CA ARG A 117 4.43 1.57 -29.98
C ARG A 117 3.08 2.24 -29.74
N GLN A 118 2.76 2.58 -28.49
CA GLN A 118 1.50 3.24 -28.15
C GLN A 118 1.36 4.61 -28.82
N ALA A 119 2.44 5.36 -28.97
CA ALA A 119 2.44 6.64 -29.66
C ALA A 119 2.11 6.49 -31.15
N GLN A 120 2.71 5.49 -31.82
CA GLN A 120 2.39 5.16 -33.21
C GLN A 120 0.93 4.73 -33.37
N GLU A 121 0.45 3.82 -32.52
CA GLU A 121 -0.94 3.33 -32.55
C GLU A 121 -1.96 4.45 -32.34
N LYS A 122 -1.64 5.45 -31.51
CA LYS A 122 -2.51 6.58 -31.18
C LYS A 122 -2.27 7.83 -32.04
N GLY A 123 -1.33 7.78 -32.99
CA GLY A 123 -0.94 8.94 -33.81
C GLY A 123 -0.38 10.12 -33.00
N ILE A 124 0.22 9.85 -31.84
CA ILE A 124 0.80 10.86 -30.95
C ILE A 124 2.25 11.10 -31.38
N GLN A 125 2.58 12.34 -31.70
CA GLN A 125 3.97 12.73 -31.92
C GLN A 125 4.68 12.91 -30.59
N LEU A 126 5.67 12.05 -30.31
CA LEU A 126 6.53 12.22 -29.16
C LEU A 126 7.45 13.43 -29.35
N ALA A 127 7.71 14.18 -28.27
CA ALA A 127 8.74 15.21 -28.27
C ALA A 127 10.12 14.56 -28.51
N GLY A 128 11.00 15.22 -29.27
CA GLY A 128 12.39 14.80 -29.38
C GLY A 128 13.11 14.98 -28.05
N ASN A 129 13.95 14.02 -27.66
CA ASN A 129 14.68 14.08 -26.39
C ASN A 129 15.78 15.16 -26.44
N ALA A 130 15.92 15.91 -25.33
CA ALA A 130 17.14 16.61 -24.92
C ALA A 130 18.19 15.61 -24.40
#